data_AF-A0A6Y3UVE9-F1
#
_entry.id   AF-A0A6Y3UVE9-F1
#
_cell.length_a   1.000
_cell.length_b   1.000
_cell.length_c   1.000
_cell.angle_alpha   90.00
_cell.angle_beta   90.00
_cell.angle_gamma   90.00
#
_symmetry.space_group_name_H-M   'P 1'
#
loop_
_entity.id
_entity.type
_entity.pdbx_description
1 polymer ?
#
loop_
_entity_poly.entity_id
_entity_poly.type
_entity_poly.pdbx_seq_one_letter_code
_entity_poly.pdbx_strand_id
1 'polypeptide(L)'
;EFKPLVNYINTRYQPNDAVIVSKMFDYLSYVYYNRRDYRTFLYTPPNADGTSGRPNAYGFGSLFYAQADQTYIDNLTTLSKRHHRVWLISGGNFCRDYPLPPEWKNIASFRSGRFQVQLFVIPGQQAR
;
A
#
# COMPACT_ATOMS: atom_id res chain seq x y z
N GLU A 1 1.30 14.61 11.82
CA GLU A 1 1.66 14.57 10.38
C GLU A 1 0.94 13.46 9.61
N PHE A 2 0.82 12.24 10.15
CA PHE A 2 0.18 11.14 9.41
C PHE A 2 -1.34 11.34 9.18
N LYS A 3 -2.07 11.86 10.18
CA LYS A 3 -3.53 12.07 10.11
C LYS A 3 -4.00 12.90 8.89
N PRO A 4 -3.39 14.06 8.54
CA PRO A 4 -3.70 14.77 7.30
C PRO A 4 -3.55 13.94 6.02
N LEU A 5 -2.51 13.10 5.94
CA LEU A 5 -2.30 12.21 4.78
C LEU A 5 -3.43 11.19 4.65
N VAL A 6 -3.84 10.58 5.77
CA VAL A 6 -4.97 9.63 5.77
C VAL A 6 -6.28 10.33 5.41
N ASN A 7 -6.50 11.56 5.89
CA ASN A 7 -7.67 12.36 5.50
C ASN A 7 -7.68 12.70 4.00
N TYR A 8 -6.52 12.98 3.41
CA TYR A 8 -6.39 13.23 1.98
C TYR A 8 -6.87 12.05 1.13
N ILE A 9 -6.56 10.82 1.56
CA ILE A 9 -7.00 9.59 0.90
C ILE A 9 -8.49 9.35 1.17
N ASN A 10 -8.94 9.44 2.42
CA ASN A 10 -10.35 9.18 2.78
C ASN A 10 -11.36 10.07 2.03
N THR A 11 -10.95 11.27 1.63
CA THR A 11 -11.77 12.22 0.86
C THR A 11 -11.76 11.97 -0.65
N ARG A 12 -10.82 11.16 -1.16
CA ARG A 12 -10.62 10.89 -2.60
C ARG A 12 -10.74 9.41 -2.99
N TYR A 13 -10.83 8.55 -1.98
CA TYR A 13 -11.06 7.12 -2.14
C TYR A 13 -12.31 6.86 -2.99
N GLN A 14 -12.18 5.91 -3.91
CA GLN A 14 -13.30 5.37 -4.68
C GLN A 14 -13.41 3.86 -4.43
N PRO A 15 -14.61 3.28 -4.56
CA PRO A 15 -14.77 1.83 -4.54
C PRO A 15 -13.77 1.16 -5.48
N ASN A 16 -13.17 0.06 -5.02
CA ASN A 16 -12.15 -0.72 -5.72
C ASN A 16 -10.75 -0.10 -5.82
N ASP A 17 -10.46 1.01 -5.13
CA ASP A 17 -9.07 1.40 -4.92
C ASP A 17 -8.36 0.40 -3.99
N ALA A 18 -7.09 0.12 -4.27
CA ALA A 18 -6.20 -0.51 -3.30
C ALA A 18 -5.41 0.53 -2.52
N VAL A 19 -5.17 0.29 -1.23
CA VAL A 19 -4.32 1.14 -0.40
C VAL A 19 -3.18 0.31 0.19
N ILE A 20 -1.95 0.71 -0.13
CA ILE A 20 -0.73 -0.03 0.17
C ILE A 20 0.21 0.84 0.99
N VAL A 21 0.72 0.30 2.10
CA VAL A 21 1.67 0.98 2.99
C VAL A 21 2.99 0.22 3.01
N SER A 22 4.11 0.93 2.92
CA SER A 22 5.43 0.28 2.77
C SER A 22 6.07 -0.22 4.08
N LYS A 23 5.66 0.30 5.24
CA LYS A 23 6.28 -0.04 6.54
C LYS A 23 5.24 -0.35 7.60
N MET A 24 5.56 -1.30 8.48
CA MET A 24 4.65 -1.83 9.50
C MET A 24 4.09 -0.76 10.47
N PHE A 25 4.93 0.13 11.00
CA PHE A 25 4.45 1.16 11.92
C PHE A 25 3.58 2.23 11.22
N ASP A 26 3.90 2.52 9.96
CA ASP A 26 3.08 3.41 9.13
C ASP A 26 1.74 2.72 8.80
N TYR A 27 1.74 1.40 8.61
CA TYR A 27 0.53 0.59 8.40
C TYR A 27 -0.39 0.60 9.62
N LEU A 28 0.15 0.34 10.81
CA LEU A 28 -0.60 0.41 12.07
C LEU A 28 -1.20 1.82 12.27
N SER A 29 -0.41 2.85 11.97
CA SER A 29 -0.88 4.24 12.01
C SER A 29 -2.00 4.50 10.99
N TYR A 30 -1.90 3.91 9.80
CA TYR A 30 -2.94 4.03 8.77
C TYR A 30 -4.25 3.40 9.22
N VAL A 31 -4.20 2.14 9.67
CA VAL A 31 -5.38 1.42 10.14
C VAL A 31 -6.05 2.19 11.27
N TYR A 32 -5.29 2.78 12.20
CA TYR A 32 -5.82 3.58 13.30
C TYR A 32 -6.56 4.86 12.83
N TYR A 33 -6.04 5.57 11.82
CA TYR A 33 -6.65 6.83 11.35
C TYR A 33 -7.65 6.65 10.20
N ASN A 34 -7.66 5.50 9.54
CA ASN A 34 -8.60 5.21 8.45
C ASN A 34 -10.04 5.22 8.99
N ARG A 35 -10.95 5.87 8.27
CA ARG A 35 -12.37 6.00 8.64
C ARG A 35 -13.30 5.33 7.62
N ARG A 36 -12.72 4.56 6.71
CA ARG A 36 -13.42 3.93 5.59
C ARG A 36 -13.32 2.42 5.75
N ASP A 37 -14.38 1.73 5.37
CA ASP A 37 -14.48 0.28 5.43
C ASP A 37 -13.88 -0.37 4.17
N TYR A 38 -12.58 -0.16 3.97
CA TYR A 38 -11.80 -0.88 2.96
C TYR A 38 -10.54 -1.44 3.57
N ARG A 39 -10.02 -2.49 2.93
CA ARG A 39 -8.80 -3.14 3.36
C ARG A 39 -7.57 -2.34 2.93
N THR A 40 -6.66 -2.16 3.88
CA THR A 40 -5.30 -1.67 3.62
C THR A 40 -4.34 -2.85 3.66
N PHE A 41 -3.37 -2.86 2.76
CA PHE A 41 -2.32 -3.87 2.70
C PHE A 41 -0.97 -3.29 3.14
N LEU A 42 -0.16 -4.14 3.77
CA LEU A 42 1.24 -3.89 4.07
C LEU A 42 2.10 -4.56 2.98
N TYR A 43 2.93 -3.77 2.31
CA TYR A 43 3.81 -4.28 1.25
C TYR A 43 5.01 -5.02 1.85
N THR A 44 5.20 -6.27 1.45
CA THR A 44 6.25 -7.18 1.95
C THR A 44 6.92 -7.91 0.77
N PRO A 45 7.62 -7.17 -0.12
CA PRO A 45 8.26 -7.79 -1.27
C PRO A 45 9.29 -8.84 -0.81
N PRO A 46 9.53 -9.90 -1.61
CA PRO A 46 10.61 -10.83 -1.34
C PRO A 46 11.95 -10.12 -1.16
N ASN A 47 12.81 -10.68 -0.31
CA ASN A 47 14.18 -10.22 -0.16
C ASN A 47 14.97 -10.46 -1.45
N ALA A 48 16.16 -9.86 -1.56
CA ALA A 48 17.01 -10.00 -2.74
C ALA A 48 17.41 -11.45 -3.06
N ASP A 49 17.44 -12.32 -2.06
CA ASP A 49 17.70 -13.77 -2.18
C ASP A 49 16.43 -14.59 -2.49
N GLY A 50 15.28 -13.94 -2.70
CA GLY A 50 14.00 -14.57 -2.99
C GLY A 50 13.24 -15.08 -1.76
N THR A 51 13.80 -14.96 -0.55
CA THR A 51 13.10 -15.34 0.68
C THR A 51 11.95 -14.36 0.98
N SER A 52 10.98 -14.79 1.80
CA SER A 52 9.82 -13.95 2.12
C SER A 52 10.24 -12.68 2.87
N GLY A 53 9.70 -11.53 2.44
CA GLY A 53 9.80 -10.27 3.19
C GLY A 53 8.74 -10.12 4.29
N ARG A 54 7.85 -11.11 4.45
CA ARG A 54 6.83 -11.07 5.52
C ARG A 54 7.50 -11.25 6.89
N PRO A 55 7.09 -10.49 7.91
CA PRO A 55 7.48 -10.76 9.29
C PRO A 55 7.15 -12.21 9.71
N ASN A 56 8.01 -12.81 10.53
CA ASN A 56 7.75 -14.12 11.11
C ASN A 56 6.75 -14.04 12.27
N ALA A 57 6.41 -15.18 12.87
CA ALA A 57 5.44 -15.25 13.97
C ALA A 57 5.95 -14.69 15.32
N TYR A 58 7.12 -14.06 15.36
CA TYR A 58 7.75 -13.57 16.59
C TYR A 58 7.74 -12.04 16.67
N GLY A 59 7.74 -11.52 17.90
CA GLY A 59 7.72 -10.08 18.16
C GLY A 59 6.52 -9.40 17.49
N PHE A 60 6.75 -8.26 16.82
CA PHE A 60 5.69 -7.52 16.14
C PHE A 60 5.03 -8.28 14.97
N GLY A 61 5.69 -9.28 14.38
CA GLY A 61 5.09 -10.06 13.30
C GLY A 61 3.93 -10.95 13.78
N SER A 62 3.90 -11.30 15.07
CA SER A 62 2.78 -12.02 15.69
C SER A 62 1.44 -11.28 15.58
N LEU A 63 1.46 -9.94 15.47
CA LEU A 63 0.25 -9.10 15.35
C LEU A 63 -0.59 -9.41 14.11
N PHE A 64 0.03 -9.97 13.07
CA PHE A 64 -0.62 -10.20 11.78
C PHE A 64 -0.62 -11.68 11.39
N TYR A 65 0.01 -12.55 12.18
CA TYR A 65 0.28 -13.93 11.77
C TYR A 65 -1.00 -14.70 11.42
N ALA A 66 -2.07 -14.54 12.21
CA ALA A 66 -3.36 -15.19 11.96
C ALA A 66 -4.11 -14.61 10.74
N GLN A 67 -3.74 -13.42 10.25
CA GLN A 67 -4.38 -12.73 9.13
C GLN A 67 -3.37 -12.41 8.02
N ALA A 68 -2.26 -13.14 7.94
CA ALA A 68 -1.14 -12.81 7.06
C ALA A 68 -1.57 -12.62 5.59
N ASP A 69 -2.41 -13.53 5.07
CA ASP A 69 -2.92 -13.47 3.70
C ASP A 69 -3.91 -12.34 3.44
N GLN A 70 -4.42 -11.71 4.50
CA GLN A 70 -5.32 -10.56 4.44
C GLN A 70 -4.59 -9.24 4.68
N THR A 71 -3.43 -9.28 5.33
CA THR A 71 -2.63 -8.10 5.66
C THR A 71 -1.56 -7.82 4.62
N TYR A 72 -0.89 -8.85 4.12
CA TYR A 72 0.31 -8.70 3.31
C TYR A 72 0.04 -8.73 1.82
N ILE A 73 0.84 -7.97 1.09
CA ILE A 73 0.96 -8.10 -0.35
C ILE A 73 2.43 -8.08 -0.74
N ASP A 74 2.86 -9.11 -1.47
CA ASP A 74 4.27 -9.29 -1.78
C ASP A 74 4.62 -8.82 -3.20
N ASN A 75 3.62 -8.66 -4.07
CA ASN A 75 3.80 -8.27 -5.46
C ASN A 75 2.70 -7.32 -5.95
N LEU A 76 3.08 -6.08 -6.29
CA LEU A 76 2.16 -5.03 -6.73
C LEU A 76 1.43 -5.37 -8.03
N THR A 77 2.01 -6.17 -8.92
CA THR A 77 1.37 -6.56 -10.19
C THR A 77 0.08 -7.38 -9.98
N THR A 78 -0.07 -8.02 -8.83
CA THR A 78 -1.29 -8.76 -8.48
C THR A 78 -2.50 -7.85 -8.29
N LEU A 79 -2.28 -6.57 -7.95
CA LEU A 79 -3.35 -5.57 -7.80
C LEU A 79 -4.03 -5.25 -9.13
N SER A 80 -3.28 -5.30 -10.23
CA SER A 80 -3.80 -5.01 -11.58
C SER A 80 -4.94 -5.91 -12.02
N LYS A 81 -5.12 -7.07 -11.36
CA LYS A 81 -6.21 -8.01 -11.65
C LYS A 81 -7.58 -7.56 -11.11
N ARG A 82 -7.60 -6.70 -10.10
CA ARG A 82 -8.82 -6.37 -9.33
C ARG A 82 -9.01 -4.89 -9.07
N HIS A 83 -7.97 -4.08 -9.27
CA HIS A 83 -7.97 -2.67 -8.91
C HIS A 83 -7.59 -1.80 -10.10
N HIS A 84 -8.26 -0.66 -10.22
CA HIS A 84 -7.97 0.35 -11.25
C HIS A 84 -7.14 1.51 -10.73
N ARG A 85 -7.14 1.72 -9.40
CA ARG A 85 -6.34 2.76 -8.75
C ARG A 85 -5.67 2.21 -7.51
N VAL A 86 -4.44 2.66 -7.27
CA VAL A 86 -3.63 2.25 -6.14
C VAL A 86 -3.04 3.46 -5.44
N TRP A 87 -3.26 3.54 -4.13
CA TRP A 87 -2.62 4.49 -3.24
C TRP A 87 -1.37 3.84 -2.64
N LEU A 88 -0.21 4.43 -2.89
CA LEU A 88 1.07 4.01 -2.31
C LEU A 88 1.49 4.99 -1.23
N ILE A 89 1.69 4.50 -0.01
CA ILE A 89 1.99 5.31 1.18
C ILE A 89 3.35 4.91 1.73
N SER A 90 4.20 5.89 2.00
CA SER A 90 5.49 5.67 2.65
C SER A 90 5.92 6.84 3.53
N GLY A 91 6.75 6.57 4.53
CA GLY A 91 7.54 7.57 5.24
C GLY A 91 8.70 8.16 4.43
N GLY A 92 8.52 8.39 3.12
CA GLY A 92 9.58 8.78 2.19
C GLY A 92 9.04 8.94 0.76
N ASN A 93 9.63 8.23 -0.21
CA ASN A 93 9.12 8.15 -1.58
C ASN A 93 9.03 6.68 -1.98
N PHE A 94 7.81 6.15 -2.11
CA PHE A 94 7.58 4.75 -2.38
C PHE A 94 8.28 4.29 -3.68
N CYS A 95 8.19 5.08 -4.75
CA CYS A 95 8.76 4.74 -6.06
C CYS A 95 10.29 4.75 -6.10
N ARG A 96 10.93 5.42 -5.12
CA ARG A 96 12.39 5.38 -4.96
C ARG A 96 12.83 4.08 -4.31
N ASP A 97 12.05 3.63 -3.32
CA ASP A 97 12.41 2.50 -2.47
C ASP A 97 12.02 1.16 -3.11
N TYR A 98 10.99 1.14 -3.96
CA TYR A 98 10.46 -0.07 -4.58
C TYR A 98 10.18 0.15 -6.08
N PRO A 99 10.58 -0.80 -6.94
CA PRO A 99 10.23 -0.75 -8.35
C PRO A 99 8.71 -0.88 -8.52
N LEU A 100 8.14 -0.06 -9.39
CA LEU A 100 6.73 -0.10 -9.75
C LEU A 100 6.53 -0.73 -11.12
N PRO A 101 5.36 -1.32 -11.38
CA PRO A 101 5.02 -1.74 -12.74
C PRO A 101 5.03 -0.53 -13.70
N PRO A 102 5.71 -0.63 -14.85
CA PRO A 102 5.98 0.51 -15.74
C PRO A 102 4.72 1.14 -16.33
N GLU A 103 3.61 0.38 -16.37
CA GLU A 103 2.35 0.81 -16.93
C GLU A 103 1.54 1.71 -15.98
N TRP A 104 1.91 1.77 -14.70
CA TRP A 104 1.22 2.58 -13.70
C TRP A 104 1.49 4.07 -13.91
N LYS A 105 0.42 4.87 -13.97
CA LYS A 105 0.51 6.32 -14.16
C LYS A 105 0.20 7.06 -12.87
N ASN A 106 1.15 7.83 -12.35
CA ASN A 106 0.89 8.70 -11.21
C ASN A 106 -0.08 9.82 -11.62
N ILE A 107 -1.20 9.95 -10.92
CA ILE A 107 -2.22 10.97 -11.18
C ILE A 107 -2.40 11.95 -10.02
N ALA A 108 -1.86 11.63 -8.84
CA ALA A 108 -1.81 12.56 -7.72
C ALA A 108 -0.67 12.21 -6.76
N SER A 109 -0.19 13.23 -6.05
CA SER A 109 0.79 13.11 -4.98
C SER A 109 0.44 14.09 -3.86
N PHE A 110 0.62 13.67 -2.61
CA PHE A 110 0.44 14.51 -1.43
C PHE A 110 1.50 14.20 -0.39
N ARG A 111 2.01 15.22 0.28
CA ARG A 111 3.00 15.10 1.36
C ARG A 111 2.47 15.73 2.64
N SER A 112 2.79 15.12 3.77
CA SER A 112 2.57 15.70 5.09
C SER A 112 3.73 15.30 6.00
N GLY A 113 4.55 16.29 6.38
CA GLY A 113 5.82 16.04 7.06
C GLY A 113 6.71 15.11 6.22
N ARG A 114 7.27 14.08 6.86
CA ARG A 114 8.10 13.05 6.18
C ARG A 114 7.31 12.06 5.32
N PHE A 115 5.99 12.06 5.42
CA PHE A 115 5.16 11.05 4.74
C PHE A 115 4.71 11.52 3.37
N GLN A 116 4.61 10.58 2.45
CA GLN A 116 4.09 10.79 1.11
C GLN A 116 3.03 9.74 0.79
N VAL A 117 2.01 10.19 0.07
CA VAL A 117 1.11 9.31 -0.66
C VAL A 117 1.13 9.66 -2.15
N GLN A 118 1.07 8.64 -2.98
CA GLN A 118 0.97 8.75 -4.43
C GLN A 118 -0.19 7.89 -4.93
N LEU A 119 -1.07 8.48 -5.74
CA LEU A 119 -2.16 7.76 -6.41
C LEU A 119 -1.73 7.41 -7.82
N PHE A 120 -1.88 6.14 -8.17
CA PHE A 120 -1.65 5.61 -9.50
C PHE A 120 -2.94 5.11 -10.12
N VAL A 121 -3.07 5.27 -11.44
CA VAL A 121 -4.02 4.51 -12.26
C VAL A 121 -3.29 3.33 -12.87
N ILE A 122 -3.92 2.16 -12.75
CA ILE A 122 -3.51 0.95 -13.45
C ILE A 122 -4.29 0.93 -14.77
N PRO A 123 -3.61 0.89 -15.94
CA PRO A 123 -4.31 0.65 -17.19
C PRO A 123 -4.97 -0.72 -17.10
N GLY A 124 -6.30 -0.74 -17.14
CA GLY A 124 -7.02 -2.00 -17.21
C GLY A 124 -6.57 -2.75 -18.46
N GLN A 125 -6.37 -4.06 -18.35
CA GLN A 125 -6.46 -4.89 -19.54
C GLN A 125 -7.85 -4.63 -20.13
N GLN A 126 -7.93 -3.90 -21.23
CA GLN A 126 -9.12 -3.95 -22.07
C GLN A 126 -9.32 -5.43 -22.38
N ALA A 127 -10.41 -5.99 -21.87
CA ALA A 127 -10.85 -7.32 -22.26
C ALA A 127 -10.88 -7.34 -23.79
N ARG A 128 -10.06 -8.20 -24.39
CA ARG A 128 -10.27 -8.63 -25.76
C ARG A 128 -11.45 -9.58 -25.80
#